data_AF-A0A1G5SCT0-F1
#
_entry.id   AF-A0A1G5SCT0-F1
#
_cell.length_a   1.000
_cell.length_b   1.000
_cell.length_c   1.000
_cell.angle_alpha   90.00
_cell.angle_beta   90.00
_cell.angle_gamma   90.00
#
_symmetry.space_group_name_H-M   'P 1'
#
loop_
_entity.id
_entity.type
_entity.pdbx_description
1 polymer ?
#
loop_
_entity_poly.entity_id
_entity_poly.type
_entity_poly.pdbx_seq_one_letter_code
_entity_poly.pdbx_strand_id
1 'polypeptide(L)'
;MNKKCNSSFSLIVGGKDEQDQKKYLLFNQPWIFRRDEFEDLCEHFQLSRSEVFDLCLERIRHRAMVSDEAAGVFAIMEGRSNASDILAKMRRMSFMPGTSEQQAPPQSTESGDIDPA
;
A
#
# COMPACT_ATOMS: atom_id res chain seq x y z
N MET A 1 19.08 -31.81 13.27
CA MET A 1 17.62 -31.76 13.06
C MET A 1 17.09 -30.43 13.60
N ASN A 2 16.52 -29.64 12.70
CA ASN A 2 16.12 -28.26 12.93
C ASN A 2 14.91 -28.16 13.87
N LYS A 3 15.06 -27.56 15.04
CA LYS A 3 13.94 -26.95 15.76
C LYS A 3 13.87 -25.48 15.36
N LYS A 4 13.10 -25.19 14.29
CA LYS A 4 12.68 -23.82 14.01
C LYS A 4 11.59 -23.46 15.03
N CYS A 5 11.97 -22.59 15.97
CA CYS A 5 11.03 -21.94 16.86
C CYS A 5 10.24 -20.93 16.01
N ASN A 6 9.08 -21.34 15.50
CA ASN A 6 8.09 -20.37 15.02
C ASN A 6 7.47 -19.76 16.27
N SER A 7 8.04 -18.63 16.69
CA SER A 7 7.48 -17.75 17.70
C SER A 7 6.12 -17.24 17.21
N SER A 8 5.07 -18.04 17.39
CA SER A 8 3.72 -17.51 17.52
C SER A 8 3.78 -16.53 18.67
N PHE A 9 3.50 -15.26 18.41
CA PHE A 9 3.40 -14.23 19.44
C PHE A 9 2.53 -14.79 20.57
N SER A 10 3.18 -15.11 21.68
CA SER A 10 2.54 -15.60 22.88
C SER A 10 1.49 -14.58 23.29
N LEU A 11 0.23 -14.99 23.19
CA LEU A 11 -0.90 -14.61 24.05
C LEU A 11 -0.52 -13.48 25.01
N ILE A 12 -0.76 -12.24 24.58
CA ILE A 12 -0.42 -10.94 25.19
C ILE A 12 -0.04 -11.06 26.69
N VAL A 13 1.25 -11.19 26.97
CA VAL A 13 1.83 -11.14 28.33
C VAL A 13 2.03 -9.67 28.70
N GLY A 14 0.94 -8.89 28.71
CA GLY A 14 0.95 -7.47 29.04
C GLY A 14 -0.01 -7.21 30.19
N GLY A 15 0.40 -6.37 31.14
CA GLY A 15 -0.49 -5.93 32.23
C GLY A 15 -1.70 -5.16 31.70
N LYS A 16 -2.67 -4.88 32.58
CA LYS A 16 -3.89 -4.12 32.25
C LYS A 16 -3.58 -2.81 31.51
N ASP A 17 -2.54 -2.11 31.94
CA ASP A 17 -2.13 -0.82 31.36
C ASP A 17 -1.68 -0.95 29.90
N GLU A 18 -1.01 -2.05 29.53
CA GLU A 18 -0.60 -2.31 28.15
C GLU A 18 -1.80 -2.65 27.25
N GLN A 19 -2.79 -3.37 27.78
CA GLN A 19 -4.03 -3.65 27.05
C GLN A 19 -4.84 -2.38 26.82
N ASP A 20 -4.96 -1.53 27.84
CA ASP A 20 -5.66 -0.25 27.74
C ASP A 20 -4.95 0.70 26.75
N GLN A 21 -3.61 0.71 26.76
CA GLN A 21 -2.82 1.47 25.78
C GLN A 21 -3.03 0.94 24.35
N LYS A 22 -3.00 -0.38 24.13
CA LYS A 22 -3.24 -0.97 22.81
C LYS A 22 -4.66 -0.69 22.32
N LYS A 23 -5.65 -0.78 23.21
CA LYS A 23 -7.03 -0.42 22.89
C LYS A 23 -7.13 1.05 22.49
N TYR A 24 -6.53 1.94 23.27
CA TYR A 24 -6.50 3.37 22.95
C TYR A 24 -5.87 3.62 21.57
N LEU A 25 -4.72 3.00 21.29
CA LEU A 25 -4.05 3.14 20.01
C LEU A 25 -4.88 2.54 18.85
N LEU A 26 -5.60 1.43 19.08
CA LEU A 26 -6.44 0.81 18.05
C LEU A 26 -7.53 1.78 17.57
N PHE A 27 -8.16 2.50 18.49
CA PHE A 27 -9.24 3.43 18.15
C PHE A 27 -8.75 4.79 17.65
N ASN A 28 -7.55 5.23 18.02
CA ASN A 28 -7.05 6.56 17.67
C ASN A 28 -6.03 6.56 16.52
N GLN A 29 -5.27 5.48 16.37
CA GLN A 29 -4.19 5.36 15.39
C GLN A 29 -4.10 3.92 14.83
N PRO A 30 -5.18 3.37 14.23
CA PRO A 30 -5.21 1.97 13.79
C PRO A 30 -4.15 1.60 12.73
N TRP A 31 -3.56 2.59 12.05
CA TRP A 31 -2.52 2.38 11.03
C TRP A 31 -1.14 2.03 11.59
N ILE A 32 -0.89 2.21 12.89
CA ILE A 32 0.41 1.86 13.50
C ILE A 32 0.61 0.35 13.58
N PHE A 33 -0.50 -0.40 13.68
CA PHE A 33 -0.47 -1.84 13.81
C PHE A 33 -0.25 -2.48 12.44
N ARG A 34 0.47 -3.60 12.45
CA ARG A 34 0.58 -4.45 11.26
C ARG A 34 -0.79 -5.05 10.92
N ARG A 35 -0.91 -5.67 9.74
CA ARG A 35 -2.18 -6.27 9.32
C ARG A 35 -2.63 -7.34 10.30
N ASP A 36 -1.80 -8.35 10.52
CA ASP A 36 -2.12 -9.50 11.37
C ASP A 36 -2.39 -9.06 12.81
N GLU A 37 -1.55 -8.16 13.35
CA GLU A 37 -1.73 -7.61 14.70
C GLU A 37 -3.04 -6.83 14.87
N PHE A 38 -3.46 -6.08 13.86
CA PHE A 38 -4.75 -5.39 13.88
C PHE A 38 -5.92 -6.37 13.86
N GLU A 39 -5.85 -7.41 13.02
CA GLU A 39 -6.88 -8.46 12.95
C GLU A 39 -7.00 -9.15 14.31
N ASP A 40 -5.87 -9.56 14.91
CA ASP A 40 -5.81 -10.15 16.24
C ASP A 40 -6.38 -9.23 17.33
N LEU A 41 -6.08 -7.92 17.29
CA LEU A 41 -6.58 -6.95 18.28
C LEU A 41 -8.09 -6.73 18.13
N CYS A 42 -8.62 -6.70 16.89
CA CYS A 42 -10.04 -6.59 16.65
C CYS A 42 -10.81 -7.80 17.20
N GLU A 43 -10.28 -9.01 16.99
CA GLU A 43 -10.83 -10.24 17.54
C GLU A 43 -10.73 -10.26 19.07
N HIS A 44 -9.57 -9.87 19.61
CA HIS A 44 -9.32 -9.84 21.05
C HIS A 44 -10.28 -8.91 21.80
N PHE A 45 -10.56 -7.73 21.25
CA PHE A 45 -11.52 -6.79 21.82
C PHE A 45 -12.97 -7.05 21.40
N GLN A 46 -13.22 -8.13 20.65
CA GLN A 46 -14.55 -8.56 20.19
C GLN A 46 -15.31 -7.44 19.47
N LEU A 47 -14.61 -6.70 18.61
CA LEU A 47 -15.22 -5.60 17.87
C LEU A 47 -16.28 -6.13 16.90
N SER A 48 -17.38 -5.39 16.78
CA SER A 48 -18.40 -5.68 15.80
C SER A 48 -17.86 -5.46 14.38
N ARG A 49 -18.50 -6.12 13.40
CA ARG A 49 -18.14 -5.96 11.99
C ARG A 49 -18.15 -4.50 11.52
N SER A 50 -19.09 -3.69 12.02
CA SER A 50 -19.17 -2.26 11.73
C SER A 50 -17.98 -1.49 12.30
N GLU A 51 -17.59 -1.75 13.56
CA GLU A 51 -16.44 -1.09 14.17
C GLU A 51 -15.14 -1.45 13.45
N VAL A 52 -14.97 -2.73 13.10
CA VAL A 52 -13.80 -3.17 12.32
C VAL A 52 -13.76 -2.48 10.96
N PHE A 53 -14.92 -2.33 10.31
CA PHE A 53 -15.02 -1.62 9.03
C PHE A 53 -14.60 -0.15 9.14
N ASP A 54 -15.08 0.56 10.17
CA ASP A 54 -14.71 1.96 10.41
C ASP A 54 -13.21 2.12 10.66
N LEU A 55 -12.62 1.24 11.47
CA LEU A 55 -11.17 1.24 11.72
C LEU A 55 -10.37 0.91 10.45
N CYS A 56 -10.84 -0.01 9.61
CA CYS A 56 -10.22 -0.29 8.32
C CYS A 56 -10.27 0.93 7.39
N LEU A 57 -11.39 1.66 7.40
CA LEU A 57 -11.54 2.88 6.61
C LEU A 57 -10.54 3.95 7.04
N GLU A 58 -10.31 4.15 8.35
CA GLU A 58 -9.28 5.08 8.84
C GLU A 58 -7.86 4.67 8.43
N ARG A 59 -7.55 3.36 8.44
CA ARG A 59 -6.24 2.87 7.95
C ARG A 59 -6.04 3.17 6.47
N ILE A 60 -7.09 2.95 5.67
CA ILE A 60 -7.06 3.22 4.22
C ILE A 60 -6.95 4.73 3.96
N ARG A 61 -7.69 5.56 4.71
CA ARG A 61 -7.59 7.03 4.66
C ARG A 61 -6.17 7.50 4.94
N HIS A 62 -5.54 6.98 5.99
CA HIS A 62 -4.15 7.32 6.30
C HIS A 62 -3.20 6.91 5.17
N ARG A 63 -3.36 5.70 4.61
CA ARG A 63 -2.53 5.21 3.50
C ARG A 63 -2.76 6.01 2.20
N ALA A 64 -3.96 6.53 1.99
CA ALA A 64 -4.29 7.37 0.83
C ALA A 64 -3.47 8.66 0.76
N MET A 65 -2.91 9.14 1.87
CA MET A 65 -2.03 10.32 1.88
C MET A 65 -0.70 10.08 1.14
N VAL A 66 -0.28 8.82 1.00
CA VAL A 66 1.03 8.45 0.44
C VAL A 66 0.94 7.48 -0.74
N SER A 67 -0.25 7.00 -1.09
CA SER A 67 -0.46 6.01 -2.15
C SER A 67 -1.70 6.36 -2.99
N ASP A 68 -1.50 6.63 -4.28
CA ASP A 68 -2.59 6.88 -5.23
C ASP A 68 -3.55 5.68 -5.34
N GLU A 69 -3.06 4.45 -5.19
CA GLU A 69 -3.88 3.24 -5.13
C GLU A 69 -4.82 3.26 -3.93
N ALA A 70 -4.27 3.51 -2.73
CA ALA A 70 -5.08 3.60 -1.53
C ALA A 70 -6.06 4.78 -1.61
N ALA A 71 -5.68 5.90 -2.24
CA ALA A 71 -6.58 7.03 -2.48
C ALA A 71 -7.76 6.66 -3.41
N GLY A 72 -7.51 5.86 -4.44
CA GLY A 72 -8.56 5.31 -5.30
C GLY A 72 -9.52 4.39 -4.54
N VAL A 73 -8.98 3.44 -3.77
CA VAL A 73 -9.79 2.53 -2.94
C VAL A 73 -10.63 3.33 -1.93
N PHE A 74 -10.02 4.30 -1.24
CA PHE A 74 -10.69 5.16 -0.28
C PHE A 74 -11.87 5.93 -0.90
N ALA A 75 -11.67 6.52 -2.08
CA ALA A 75 -12.72 7.27 -2.77
C ALA A 75 -13.90 6.37 -3.19
N ILE A 76 -13.63 5.12 -3.59
CA ILE A 76 -14.68 4.13 -3.88
C ILE A 76 -15.45 3.79 -2.61
N MET A 77 -14.75 3.53 -1.50
CA MET A 77 -15.38 3.14 -0.23
C MET A 77 -16.24 4.26 0.38
N GLU A 78 -15.82 5.53 0.26
CA GLU A 78 -16.64 6.68 0.67
C GLU A 78 -17.77 7.01 -0.33
N GLY A 79 -17.86 6.30 -1.46
CA GLY A 79 -18.88 6.57 -2.48
C GLY A 79 -18.73 7.94 -3.14
N ARG A 80 -17.51 8.48 -3.19
CA ARG A 80 -17.26 9.80 -3.81
C ARG A 80 -17.44 9.70 -5.32
N SER A 81 -18.11 10.72 -5.90
CA SER A 81 -18.41 10.81 -7.33
C SER A 81 -17.17 10.89 -8.24
N ASN A 82 -15.98 11.12 -7.68
CA ASN A 82 -14.71 11.18 -8.41
C ASN A 82 -13.93 9.85 -8.42
N ALA A 83 -14.49 8.75 -7.91
CA ALA A 83 -13.84 7.44 -7.92
C ALA A 83 -13.42 7.00 -9.34
N SER A 84 -14.24 7.29 -10.35
CA SER A 84 -13.93 7.03 -11.76
C SER A 84 -12.71 7.80 -12.26
N ASP A 85 -12.56 9.06 -11.83
CA ASP A 85 -11.44 9.92 -12.25
C ASP A 85 -10.12 9.46 -11.63
N ILE A 86 -10.17 9.00 -10.38
CA ILE A 86 -8.99 8.46 -9.70
C ILE A 86 -8.56 7.12 -10.33
N LEU A 87 -9.52 6.24 -10.64
CA LEU A 87 -9.24 4.99 -11.36
C LEU A 87 -8.71 5.27 -12.78
N ALA A 88 -9.23 6.28 -13.47
CA ALA A 88 -8.74 6.70 -14.78
C ALA A 88 -7.30 7.26 -14.70
N LYS A 89 -6.99 8.06 -13.66
CA LYS A 89 -5.62 8.55 -13.39
C LYS A 89 -4.67 7.38 -13.13
N MET A 90 -5.06 6.41 -12.30
CA MET A 90 -4.25 5.21 -12.04
C MET A 90 -3.93 4.44 -13.32
N ARG A 91 -4.94 4.17 -14.17
CA ARG A 91 -4.72 3.51 -15.46
C ARG A 91 -3.71 4.27 -16.31
N ARG A 92 -3.84 5.59 -16.44
CA ARG A 92 -2.90 6.42 -17.22
C ARG A 92 -1.46 6.33 -16.69
N MET A 93 -1.27 6.28 -15.38
CA MET A 93 0.06 6.13 -14.77
C MET A 93 0.64 4.72 -14.97
N SER A 94 -0.19 3.68 -15.00
CA SER A 94 0.24 2.30 -15.30
C SER A 94 0.68 2.08 -16.75
N PHE A 95 0.27 2.97 -17.66
CA PHE A 95 0.57 2.88 -19.10
C PHE A 95 1.66 3.84 -19.57
N MET A 96 2.40 4.53 -18.71
CA MET A 96 3.60 5.26 -19.17
C MET A 96 4.62 4.22 -19.66
N PRO A 97 4.82 4.06 -20.98
CA PRO A 97 5.92 3.24 -21.47
C PRO A 97 7.15 3.99 -21.00
N GLY A 98 8.02 3.34 -20.23
CA GLY A 98 9.32 3.90 -19.93
C GLY A 98 9.98 4.25 -21.25
N THR A 99 10.09 5.55 -21.56
CA THR A 99 10.97 6.05 -22.61
C THR A 99 12.41 5.86 -22.10
N SER A 100 12.80 4.60 -21.95
CA SER A 100 14.20 4.19 -21.93
C SER A 100 14.60 3.98 -23.38
N GLU A 101 14.53 5.05 -24.17
CA GLU A 101 15.23 5.08 -25.45
C GLU A 101 16.61 5.65 -25.14
N GLN A 102 17.55 4.72 -24.98
CA GLN A 102 18.97 5.01 -24.90
C GLN A 102 19.33 5.73 -26.20
N GLN A 103 19.47 7.05 -26.13
CA GLN A 103 19.88 7.88 -27.25
C GLN A 103 21.35 7.54 -27.57
N ALA A 104 21.56 6.55 -28.44
CA ALA A 104 22.85 6.33 -29.06
C ALA A 104 23.10 7.44 -30.09
N PRO A 105 24.26 8.11 -30.09
CA PRO A 105 24.56 9.13 -31.08
C PRO A 105 24.67 8.50 -32.48
N PRO A 106 24.31 9.24 -33.54
CA PRO A 106 24.41 8.73 -34.91
C PRO A 106 25.87 8.40 -35.23
N GLN A 107 26.17 7.14 -35.53
CA GLN A 107 27.44 6.77 -36.13
C GLN A 107 27.44 7.24 -37.57
N SER A 108 28.25 8.26 -37.86
CA SER A 108 28.60 8.66 -39.21
C SER A 108 29.31 7.52 -39.92
N THR A 109 28.63 6.89 -40.89
CA THR A 109 29.27 6.06 -41.91
C THR A 109 29.30 6.86 -43.21
N GLU A 110 30.35 7.66 -43.41
CA GLU A 110 30.81 7.98 -44.76
C GLU A 110 31.76 6.86 -45.19
N SER A 111 31.19 5.85 -45.85
CA SER A 111 31.94 4.91 -46.65
C SER A 111 32.09 5.53 -48.03
N GLY A 112 33.32 5.78 -48.45
CA GLY A 112 33.65 6.42 -49.71
C GLY A 112 33.16 5.64 -50.92
N ASP A 113 32.62 6.38 -51.89
CA ASP A 113 32.46 5.91 -53.25
C ASP A 113 33.62 6.44 -54.11
N ILE A 114 34.40 5.48 -54.58
CA ILE A 114 35.36 5.59 -55.67
C ILE A 114 34.55 5.65 -56.96
N ASP A 115 34.81 6.63 -57.83
CA ASP A 115 34.34 6.56 -59.21
C ASP A 115 35.52 6.63 -60.20
N PRO A 116 35.56 5.77 -61.23
CA PRO A 116 36.64 5.71 -62.21
C PRO A 116 36.31 6.51 -63.48
N ALA A 117 37.31 7.24 -64.02
CA ALA A 117 37.47 7.55 -65.45
C ALA A 117 38.88 8.08 -65.72
#